data_AF-A0A091V657-F1
#
_entry.id   AF-A0A091V657-F1
#
_cell.length_a   1.000
_cell.length_b   1.000
_cell.length_c   1.000
_cell.angle_alpha   90.00
_cell.angle_beta   90.00
_cell.angle_gamma   90.00
#
_symmetry.space_group_name_H-M   'P 1'
#
loop_
_entity.id
_entity.type
_entity.pdbx_description
1 polymer ?
#
loop_
_entity_poly.entity_id
_entity_poly.type
_entity_poly.pdbx_seq_one_letter_code
_entity_poly.pdbx_strand_id
1 'polypeptide(L)'
;AYFALQVIYARRKYKVSPPETTGHPEFERIFRAHSGCVRGPLAHQDLAPLFPAGVAAVCGLLYLYTRFKYFQGYAVAAQGRLGPLYASARLLWLLLGLAVAGLLAHFLLPHSSTWTAALAWPRQLLGA
;
A
#
# COMPACT_ATOMS: atom_id res chain seq x y z
N ALA A 1 -11.64 -6.45 9.75
CA ALA A 1 -12.55 -6.42 10.91
C ALA A 1 -12.00 -5.72 12.15
N TYR A 2 -10.69 -5.80 12.44
CA TYR A 2 -10.08 -5.24 13.66
C TYR A 2 -10.50 -3.80 14.00
N PHE A 3 -10.40 -2.85 13.06
CA PHE A 3 -10.74 -1.45 13.32
C PHE A 3 -12.22 -1.23 13.68
N ALA A 4 -13.13 -1.99 13.07
CA ALA A 4 -14.56 -1.89 13.38
C ALA A 4 -14.85 -2.41 14.81
N LEU A 5 -14.19 -3.50 15.22
CA LEU A 5 -14.29 -4.01 16.59
C LEU A 5 -13.78 -3.01 17.62
N GLN A 6 -12.69 -2.29 17.32
CA GLN A 6 -12.17 -1.24 18.19
C GLN A 6 -13.17 -0.08 18.37
N VAL A 7 -13.89 0.30 17.32
CA VAL A 7 -14.98 1.30 17.42
C VAL A 7 -16.12 0.77 18.30
N ILE A 8 -16.55 -0.49 18.11
CA ILE A 8 -17.61 -1.10 18.93
C ILE A 8 -17.20 -1.15 20.40
N TYR A 9 -15.96 -1.53 20.69
CA TYR A 9 -15.42 -1.53 22.05
C TYR A 9 -15.41 -0.11 22.65
N ALA A 10 -14.94 0.88 21.89
CA ALA A 10 -14.95 2.28 22.33
C ALA A 10 -16.37 2.79 22.60
N ARG A 11 -17.35 2.45 21.75
CA ARG A 11 -18.77 2.79 21.99
C ARG A 11 -19.27 2.26 23.33
N ARG A 12 -18.94 1.01 23.66
CA ARG A 12 -19.29 0.40 24.95
C ARG A 12 -18.57 1.07 26.12
N LYS A 13 -17.27 1.37 25.97
CA LYS A 13 -16.44 1.98 27.01
C LYS A 13 -16.88 3.41 27.35
N TYR A 14 -17.15 4.23 26.35
CA TYR A 14 -17.53 5.64 26.52
C TYR A 14 -19.06 5.86 26.46
N LYS A 15 -19.86 4.78 26.42
CA LYS A 15 -21.32 4.80 26.39
C LYS A 15 -21.92 5.68 25.28
N VAL A 16 -21.30 5.67 24.09
CA VAL A 16 -21.77 6.41 22.92
C VAL A 16 -22.67 5.51 22.06
N SER A 17 -23.97 5.70 22.20
CA SER A 17 -24.99 4.95 21.45
C SER A 17 -25.04 5.39 19.98
N PRO A 18 -25.27 4.47 19.03
CA PRO A 18 -25.64 4.87 17.66
C PRO A 18 -26.93 5.71 17.68
N PRO A 19 -27.10 6.71 16.79
CA PRO A 19 -26.26 7.08 15.65
C PRO A 19 -25.10 8.05 15.99
N GLU A 20 -24.89 8.37 17.27
CA GLU A 20 -23.94 9.41 17.64
C GLU A 20 -22.50 9.05 17.25
N THR A 21 -21.77 10.06 16.78
CA THR A 21 -20.37 9.99 16.35
C THR A 21 -19.47 10.96 17.10
N THR A 22 -20.05 11.75 17.99
CA THR A 22 -19.40 12.73 18.87
C THR A 22 -19.60 12.32 20.32
N GLY A 23 -18.70 12.72 21.21
CA GLY A 23 -18.79 12.38 22.62
C GLY A 23 -17.44 12.49 23.31
N HIS A 24 -16.95 11.38 23.86
CA HIS A 24 -15.63 11.38 24.50
C HIS A 24 -14.50 11.60 23.48
N PRO A 25 -13.50 12.46 23.75
CA PRO A 25 -12.44 12.78 22.78
C PRO A 25 -11.64 11.55 22.31
N GLU A 26 -11.48 10.53 23.16
CA GLU A 26 -10.85 9.26 22.77
C GLU A 26 -11.72 8.44 21.82
N PHE A 27 -13.04 8.42 22.04
CA PHE A 27 -13.97 7.76 21.11
C PHE A 27 -13.93 8.44 19.75
N GLU A 28 -13.99 9.77 19.71
CA GLU A 28 -13.92 10.51 18.46
C GLU A 28 -12.63 10.25 17.70
N ARG A 29 -11.49 10.17 18.40
CA ARG A 29 -10.21 9.80 17.79
C ARG A 29 -10.26 8.43 17.14
N ILE A 30 -10.75 7.41 17.85
CA ILE A 30 -10.86 6.03 17.33
C ILE A 30 -11.84 5.96 16.16
N PHE A 31 -12.99 6.64 16.26
CA PHE A 31 -14.00 6.69 15.20
C PHE A 31 -13.48 7.41 13.94
N ARG A 32 -12.77 8.53 14.11
CA ARG A 32 -12.09 9.24 13.02
C ARG A 32 -10.93 8.44 12.43
N ALA A 33 -10.18 7.70 13.24
CA ALA A 33 -9.13 6.81 12.77
C ALA A 33 -9.69 5.69 11.91
N HIS A 34 -10.78 5.07 12.33
CA HIS A 34 -11.48 4.06 11.55
C HIS A 34 -11.98 4.63 10.22
N SER A 35 -12.74 5.73 10.25
CA SER A 35 -13.27 6.35 9.02
C SER A 35 -12.16 6.87 8.09
N GLY A 36 -11.00 7.28 8.62
CA GLY A 36 -9.83 7.64 7.82
C GLY A 36 -9.13 6.43 7.19
N CYS A 37 -9.11 5.27 7.85
CA CYS A 37 -8.61 4.04 7.24
C CYS A 37 -9.56 3.51 6.15
N VAL A 38 -10.88 3.61 6.36
CA VAL A 38 -11.89 3.18 5.38
C VAL A 38 -11.93 4.11 4.16
N ARG A 39 -11.81 5.43 4.37
CA ARG A 39 -11.76 6.44 3.29
C ARG A 39 -10.38 6.64 2.68
N GLY A 40 -9.32 6.05 3.25
CA GLY A 40 -7.95 6.21 2.78
C GLY A 40 -7.75 5.64 1.37
N PRO A 41 -6.78 6.14 0.58
CA PRO A 41 -6.76 5.91 -0.86
C PRO A 41 -6.64 4.42 -1.17
N LEU A 42 -7.53 3.94 -2.03
CA LEU A 42 -7.52 2.64 -2.68
C LEU A 42 -6.33 2.49 -3.66
N ALA A 43 -5.44 3.49 -3.73
CA ALA A 43 -4.35 3.63 -4.71
C ALA A 43 -3.40 2.42 -4.81
N HIS A 44 -3.31 1.57 -3.78
CA HIS A 44 -2.52 0.34 -3.88
C HIS A 44 -3.21 -0.76 -4.70
N GLN A 45 -4.55 -0.76 -4.81
CA GLN A 45 -5.30 -1.78 -5.55
C GLN A 45 -5.10 -1.62 -7.06
N ASP A 46 -5.04 -0.37 -7.52
CA ASP A 46 -4.87 -0.06 -8.94
C ASP A 46 -3.44 -0.36 -9.43
N LEU A 47 -2.45 -0.29 -8.54
CA LEU A 47 -1.03 -0.52 -8.86
C LEU A 47 -0.59 -1.99 -8.71
N ALA A 48 -1.34 -2.81 -7.97
CA ALA A 48 -0.98 -4.21 -7.70
C ALA A 48 -0.80 -5.09 -8.96
N PRO A 49 -1.60 -4.97 -10.03
CA PRO A 49 -1.46 -5.80 -11.24
C PRO A 49 -0.18 -5.53 -12.04
N LEU A 50 0.48 -4.38 -11.81
CA LEU A 50 1.68 -3.97 -12.54
C LEU A 50 2.97 -4.59 -11.98
N PHE A 51 2.91 -5.25 -10.83
CA PHE A 51 4.09 -5.81 -10.16
C PHE A 51 4.10 -7.34 -10.17
N PRO A 52 5.29 -7.96 -10.16
CA PRO A 52 5.42 -9.39 -9.87
C PRO A 52 4.73 -9.73 -8.55
N ALA A 53 4.07 -10.90 -8.49
CA ALA A 53 3.22 -11.30 -7.36
C ALA A 53 3.92 -11.15 -5.98
N GLY A 54 5.22 -11.46 -5.90
CA GLY A 54 6.00 -11.30 -4.66
C GLY A 54 6.16 -9.84 -4.23
N VAL A 55 6.40 -8.92 -5.17
CA VAL A 55 6.53 -7.49 -4.87
C VAL A 55 5.18 -6.91 -4.47
N ALA A 56 4.10 -7.27 -5.18
CA ALA A 56 2.75 -6.85 -4.83
C ALA A 56 2.35 -7.31 -3.41
N ALA A 57 2.67 -8.55 -3.03
CA ALA A 57 2.38 -9.09 -1.71
C ALA A 57 3.13 -8.34 -0.59
N VAL A 58 4.44 -8.11 -0.76
CA VAL A 58 5.26 -7.36 0.22
C VAL A 58 4.76 -5.93 0.36
N CYS A 59 4.41 -5.28 -0.75
CA CYS A 59 3.92 -3.90 -0.75
C CYS A 59 2.55 -3.78 -0.09
N GLY A 60 1.65 -4.73 -0.36
CA GLY A 60 0.36 -4.84 0.32
C GLY A 60 0.54 -5.01 1.84
N LEU A 61 1.47 -5.87 2.28
CA LEU A 61 1.75 -6.10 3.69
C LEU A 61 2.31 -4.84 4.37
N LEU A 62 3.28 -4.17 3.74
CA LEU A 62 3.84 -2.90 4.24
C LEU A 62 2.77 -1.81 4.33
N TYR A 63 1.88 -1.71 3.34
CA TYR A 63 0.76 -0.78 3.37
C TYR A 63 -0.19 -1.09 4.55
N LEU A 64 -0.60 -2.35 4.73
CA LEU A 64 -1.44 -2.75 5.86
C LEU A 64 -0.77 -2.45 7.22
N TYR A 65 0.53 -2.66 7.33
CA TYR A 65 1.31 -2.34 8.53
C TYR A 65 1.30 -0.83 8.83
N THR A 66 1.57 0.01 7.83
CA THR A 66 1.53 1.47 8.02
C THR A 66 0.13 1.96 8.40
N ARG A 67 -0.93 1.33 7.87
CA ARG A 67 -2.32 1.60 8.26
C ARG A 67 -2.64 1.15 9.68
N PHE A 68 -2.12 0.01 10.11
CA PHE A 68 -2.23 -0.43 11.49
C PHE A 68 -1.56 0.57 12.45
N LYS A 69 -0.34 1.02 12.13
CA LYS A 69 0.38 2.05 12.89
C LYS A 69 -0.34 3.41 12.89
N TYR A 70 -0.94 3.80 11.77
CA TYR A 70 -1.77 5.01 11.66
C TYR A 70 -2.94 4.96 12.65
N PHE A 71 -3.66 3.83 12.69
CA PHE A 71 -4.80 3.66 13.59
C PHE A 71 -4.36 3.72 15.07
N GLN A 72 -3.31 2.98 15.43
CA GLN A 72 -2.77 2.97 16.79
C GLN A 72 -2.30 4.34 17.24
N GLY A 73 -1.50 5.03 16.40
CA GLY A 73 -1.00 6.37 16.71
C GLY A 73 -2.13 7.38 16.85
N TYR A 74 -3.15 7.31 15.99
CA TYR A 74 -4.26 8.25 16.01
C TYR A 74 -5.23 8.02 17.17
N ALA A 75 -5.38 6.78 17.64
CA ALA A 75 -6.17 6.45 18.83
C ALA A 75 -5.57 7.08 20.10
N VAL A 76 -4.23 7.07 20.23
CA VAL A 76 -3.52 7.67 21.37
C VAL A 76 -3.52 9.20 21.29
N ALA A 77 -3.11 9.76 20.15
CA ALA A 77 -2.98 11.20 19.99
C ALA A 77 -3.30 11.65 18.55
N ALA A 78 -3.94 12.82 18.41
CA ALA A 78 -4.26 13.36 17.08
C ALA A 78 -3.02 13.54 16.19
N GLN A 79 -1.89 13.93 16.79
CA GLN A 79 -0.60 14.11 16.11
C GLN A 79 0.09 12.79 15.74
N GLY A 80 -0.19 11.71 16.49
CA GLY A 80 0.39 10.37 16.25
C GLY A 80 0.01 9.76 14.90
N ARG A 81 -0.93 10.36 14.17
CA ARG A 81 -1.32 9.94 12.82
C ARG A 81 -0.30 10.33 11.74
N LEU A 82 0.47 11.40 11.96
CA LEU A 82 1.28 12.02 10.90
C LEU A 82 2.45 11.14 10.46
N GLY A 83 3.21 10.58 11.42
CA GLY A 83 4.35 9.71 11.11
C GLY A 83 3.98 8.52 10.21
N PRO A 84 2.97 7.71 10.58
CA PRO A 84 2.49 6.61 9.74
C PRO A 84 1.93 7.07 8.39
N LEU A 85 1.30 8.25 8.33
CA LEU A 85 0.77 8.81 7.10
C LEU A 85 1.90 9.19 6.13
N TYR A 86 2.94 9.88 6.61
CA TYR A 86 4.14 10.15 5.80
C TYR A 86 4.87 8.88 5.37
N ALA A 87 4.96 7.87 6.25
CA ALA A 87 5.55 6.58 5.90
C ALA A 87 4.77 5.89 4.77
N SER A 88 3.44 5.85 4.86
CA SER A 88 2.59 5.30 3.79
C SER A 88 2.70 6.10 2.48
N ALA A 89 2.80 7.44 2.55
CA ALA A 89 2.98 8.27 1.37
C ALA A 89 4.34 8.02 0.70
N ARG A 90 5.43 7.93 1.48
CA ARG A 90 6.77 7.59 0.96
C ARG A 90 6.77 6.22 0.28
N LEU A 91 6.12 5.23 0.89
CA LEU A 91 5.99 3.89 0.30
C LEU A 91 5.25 3.93 -1.04
N LEU A 92 4.14 4.68 -1.11
CA LEU A 92 3.39 4.85 -2.37
C LEU A 92 4.21 5.57 -3.44
N TRP A 93 4.98 6.60 -3.08
CA TRP A 93 5.89 7.29 -4.01
C TRP A 93 7.00 6.38 -4.53
N LEU A 94 7.60 5.56 -3.66
CA LEU A 94 8.60 4.57 -4.06
C LEU A 94 8.01 3.54 -5.03
N LEU A 95 6.80 3.07 -4.74
CA LEU A 95 6.09 2.14 -5.62
C LEU A 95 5.77 2.76 -6.97
N LEU A 96 5.28 4.00 -6.99
CA LEU A 96 5.03 4.72 -8.23
C LEU A 96 6.33 4.85 -9.06
N GLY A 97 7.45 5.20 -8.42
CA GLY A 97 8.75 5.26 -9.07
C GLY A 97 9.20 3.92 -9.66
N LEU A 98 9.02 2.82 -8.92
CA LEU A 98 9.29 1.46 -9.40
C LEU A 98 8.39 1.04 -10.57
N ALA A 99 7.10 1.38 -10.52
CA ALA A 99 6.16 1.10 -11.61
C ALA A 99 6.55 1.84 -12.89
N VAL A 100 6.86 3.13 -12.78
CA VAL A 100 7.30 3.95 -13.91
C VAL A 100 8.63 3.42 -14.47
N ALA A 101 9.60 3.08 -13.61
CA ALA A 101 10.86 2.49 -14.04
C ALA A 101 10.69 1.14 -14.74
N GLY A 102 9.80 0.27 -14.22
CA GLY A 102 9.48 -1.01 -14.85
C GLY A 102 8.82 -0.86 -16.21
N LEU A 103 7.89 0.10 -16.34
CA LEU A 103 7.24 0.43 -17.61
C LEU A 103 8.24 0.99 -18.63
N LEU A 104 9.09 1.92 -18.19
CA LEU A 104 10.17 2.47 -19.01
C LEU A 104 11.15 1.39 -19.45
N ALA A 105 11.56 0.49 -18.56
CA ALA A 105 12.41 -0.64 -18.93
C ALA A 105 11.72 -1.54 -19.97
N HIS A 106 10.43 -1.83 -19.82
CA HIS A 106 9.69 -2.64 -20.78
C HIS A 106 9.60 -2.02 -22.18
N PHE A 107 9.40 -0.70 -22.29
CA PHE A 107 9.30 0.00 -23.57
C PHE A 107 10.65 0.43 -24.16
N LEU A 108 11.65 0.73 -23.31
CA LEU A 108 12.96 1.25 -23.73
C LEU A 108 14.02 0.16 -23.90
N LEU A 109 13.97 -0.97 -23.17
CA LEU A 109 14.79 -2.11 -23.55
C LEU A 109 14.18 -2.66 -24.85
N PRO A 110 14.93 -2.63 -25.97
CA PRO A 110 14.43 -3.21 -27.20
C PRO A 110 14.11 -4.68 -26.95
N HIS A 111 13.12 -5.21 -27.67
CA HIS A 111 13.00 -6.63 -27.99
C HIS A 111 14.23 -7.05 -28.84
N SER A 112 15.45 -6.85 -28.33
CA SER A 112 16.65 -7.44 -28.89
C SER A 112 16.67 -8.89 -28.45
N SER A 113 15.83 -9.66 -29.12
CA SER A 113 16.08 -11.05 -29.50
C SER A 113 17.39 -11.10 -30.30
N THR A 114 18.51 -10.76 -29.66
CA THR A 114 19.86 -10.80 -30.24
C THR A 114 20.72 -11.83 -29.54
N TRP A 115 20.32 -12.36 -28.38
CA TRP A 115 20.96 -13.52 -27.77
C TRP A 115 20.67 -14.82 -28.55
N THR A 116 19.50 -14.94 -29.19
CA THR A 116 19.20 -16.06 -30.09
C THR A 116 19.96 -15.96 -31.41
N ALA A 117 20.19 -14.76 -31.93
CA ALA A 117 21.02 -14.54 -33.13
C ALA A 117 22.52 -14.75 -32.85
N ALA A 118 23.02 -14.28 -31.70
CA ALA A 118 24.42 -14.43 -31.31
C ALA A 118 24.82 -15.89 -31.03
N LEU A 119 23.90 -16.73 -30.54
CA LEU A 119 24.10 -18.17 -30.37
C LEU A 119 23.83 -19.00 -31.64
N ALA A 120 23.16 -18.44 -32.65
CA ALA A 120 22.92 -19.10 -33.94
C ALA A 120 24.09 -18.91 -34.93
N TRP A 121 24.85 -17.81 -34.81
CA TRP A 121 26.01 -17.49 -35.65
C TRP A 121 27.10 -18.60 -35.71
N PRO A 122 27.44 -19.32 -34.62
CA PRO A 122 28.49 -20.34 -34.66
C PRO A 122 28.10 -21.60 -35.44
N ARG A 123 26.80 -21.82 -35.71
CA ARG A 123 26.31 -23.02 -36.40
C ARG A 123 26.28 -22.89 -37.93
N GLN A 124 26.26 -21.67 -38.47
CA GLN A 124 26.26 -21.45 -39.92
C GLN A 124 27.65 -21.53 -40.56
N LEU A 125 28.72 -21.35 -39.77
CA LEU A 125 30.11 -21.44 -40.26
C LEU A 125 30.67 -22.87 -40.29
N LEU A 126 30.01 -23.84 -39.66
CA LEU A 126 30.43 -25.25 -39.65
C LEU A 126 29.73 -26.13 -40.69
N GLY A 127 28.89 -25.53 -41.55
CA GLY A 127 28.09 -26.23 -42.56
C GLY A 127 28.29 -25.76 -44.00
N ALA A 128 29.37 -25.03 -44.30
CA ALA A 128 29.75 -24.60 -45.65
C ALA A 128 31.11 -25.20 -46.05
#